data_AF-A0A959FC06-F1
#
_entry.id   AF-A0A959FC06-F1
#
_cell.length_a   1.000
_cell.length_b   1.000
_cell.length_c   1.000
_cell.angle_alpha   90.00
_cell.angle_beta   90.00
_cell.angle_gamma   90.00
#
_symmetry.space_group_name_H-M   'P 1'
#
loop_
_entity.id
_entity.type
_entity.pdbx_description
1 polymer ?
#
loop_
_entity_poly.entity_id
_entity_poly.type
_entity_poly.pdbx_seq_one_letter_code
_entity_poly.pdbx_strand_id
1 'polypeptide(L)'
;LQALEPIKTLEEMRGRHFSEEEILDEVVRRVKAIPEYNELFRKAFPAQEPVNVINLSRAIAAFERSLVTNNSRFDQYMRGDKDAISLNEKNGFELFKKAGCANCHNGPMFSDYKMHVLGVPGNDKLPEPDQGFEAQFAFRTPSLRNLRFTAPYMHNGELKTLQKVLEFYQDISMGKNRNPDIPNELQDTLIGEIELSVRDMAPIISFFNTLNDDSFDKEVPKQVPSRLMVAGNIH
;
A
#
# COMPACT_ATOMS: atom_id res chain seq x y z
N LEU A 1 16.50 1.35 6.59
CA LEU A 1 15.31 1.69 7.42
C LEU A 1 14.28 2.27 6.47
N GLN A 2 13.29 1.48 6.04
CA GLN A 2 12.36 1.88 4.97
C GLN A 2 11.60 3.19 5.27
N ALA A 3 11.33 3.48 6.55
CA ALA A 3 10.74 4.73 7.02
C ALA A 3 11.52 6.02 6.65
N LEU A 4 12.79 5.92 6.21
CA LEU A 4 13.60 7.06 5.78
C LEU A 4 13.73 7.19 4.26
N GLU A 5 13.36 6.16 3.48
CA GLU A 5 13.53 6.22 2.03
C GLU A 5 12.72 7.36 1.39
N PRO A 6 11.46 7.63 1.80
CA PRO A 6 10.73 8.80 1.28
C PRO A 6 11.41 10.15 1.51
N ILE A 7 12.23 10.25 2.56
CA ILE A 7 13.03 11.44 2.85
C ILE A 7 14.18 11.59 1.85
N LYS A 8 14.70 10.48 1.33
CA LYS A 8 15.82 10.44 0.39
C LYS A 8 15.37 10.52 -1.08
N THR A 9 14.17 10.06 -1.40
CA THR A 9 13.66 10.05 -2.78
C THR A 9 13.45 11.46 -3.32
N LEU A 10 13.93 11.71 -4.55
CA LEU A 10 13.86 13.00 -5.23
C LEU A 10 12.42 13.48 -5.43
N GLU A 11 11.57 12.57 -5.90
CA GLU A 11 10.17 12.79 -6.26
C GLU A 11 9.24 12.85 -5.04
N GLU A 12 9.71 12.45 -3.86
CA GLU A 12 8.94 12.48 -2.61
C GLU A 12 9.31 13.70 -1.76
N MET A 13 10.16 13.54 -0.74
CA MET A 13 10.41 14.63 0.22
C MET A 13 11.76 15.33 0.03
N ARG A 14 12.75 14.72 -0.65
CA ARG A 14 14.10 15.31 -0.79
C ARG A 14 14.09 16.61 -1.57
N GLY A 15 13.39 16.60 -2.71
CA GLY A 15 13.44 17.68 -3.68
C GLY A 15 14.85 17.86 -4.30
N ARG A 16 15.02 18.95 -5.06
CA ARG A 16 16.24 19.16 -5.88
C ARG A 16 17.39 19.88 -5.14
N HIS A 17 17.17 20.28 -3.89
CA HIS A 17 18.09 21.16 -3.16
C HIS A 17 19.15 20.43 -2.35
N PHE A 18 18.96 19.14 -2.09
CA PHE A 18 19.87 18.33 -1.26
C PHE A 18 20.20 17.02 -1.97
N SER A 19 21.41 16.51 -1.78
CA SER A 19 21.76 15.14 -2.17
C SER A 19 21.13 14.10 -1.24
N GLU A 20 21.16 12.82 -1.63
CA GLU A 20 20.68 11.72 -0.78
C GLU A 20 21.50 11.56 0.50
N GLU A 21 22.79 11.92 0.47
CA GLU A 21 23.69 11.84 1.62
C GLU A 21 23.39 12.95 2.63
N GLU A 22 23.03 14.15 2.16
CA GLU A 22 22.85 15.35 3.02
C GLU A 22 21.43 15.50 3.60
N ILE A 23 20.42 14.98 2.92
CA ILE A 23 19.02 15.31 3.25
C ILE A 23 18.60 14.87 4.66
N LEU A 24 19.11 13.74 5.14
CA LEU A 24 18.78 13.25 6.49
C LEU A 24 19.35 14.17 7.57
N ASP A 25 20.56 14.67 7.39
CA ASP A 25 21.19 15.62 8.31
C ASP A 25 20.46 16.96 8.29
N GLU A 26 20.03 17.41 7.12
CA GLU A 26 19.21 18.61 6.99
C GLU A 26 17.86 18.46 7.70
N VAL A 27 17.18 17.32 7.54
CA VAL A 27 15.92 17.05 8.26
C VAL A 27 16.15 17.05 9.77
N VAL A 28 17.20 16.39 10.26
CA VAL A 28 17.56 16.42 11.67
C VAL A 28 17.82 17.85 12.13
N ARG A 29 18.54 18.67 11.35
CA ARG A 29 18.79 20.08 11.66
C ARG A 29 17.49 20.88 11.76
N ARG A 30 16.54 20.68 10.84
CA ARG A 30 15.22 21.33 10.87
C ARG A 30 14.40 20.93 12.10
N VAL A 31 14.37 19.64 12.43
CA VAL A 31 13.67 19.15 13.63
C VAL A 31 14.33 19.69 14.91
N LYS A 32 15.67 19.71 14.97
CA LYS A 32 16.44 20.32 16.07
C LYS A 32 16.19 21.82 16.22
N ALA A 33 15.81 22.53 15.16
CA ALA A 33 15.50 23.96 15.23
C ALA A 33 14.13 24.27 15.84
N ILE A 34 13.28 23.27 16.09
CA ILE A 34 11.92 23.43 16.65
C ILE A 34 11.96 23.06 18.15
N PRO A 35 11.80 24.02 19.08
CA PRO A 35 11.92 23.76 20.52
C PRO A 35 10.99 22.66 21.03
N GLU A 36 9.74 22.63 20.54
CA GLU A 36 8.74 21.64 20.93
C GLU A 36 9.14 20.21 20.52
N TYR A 37 9.72 20.01 19.32
CA TYR A 37 10.22 18.70 18.94
C TYR A 37 11.41 18.26 19.81
N ASN A 38 12.31 19.17 20.20
CA ASN A 38 13.39 18.80 21.11
C ASN A 38 12.87 18.29 22.46
N GLU A 39 11.81 18.89 23.00
CA GLU A 39 11.17 18.44 24.23
C GLU A 39 10.51 17.06 24.05
N LEU A 40 9.73 16.89 22.98
CA LEU A 40 9.06 15.63 22.67
C LEU A 40 10.06 14.48 22.45
N PHE A 41 11.14 14.72 21.71
CA PHE A 41 12.19 13.72 21.50
C PHE A 41 12.94 13.40 22.79
N ARG A 42 13.22 14.38 23.66
CA ARG A 42 13.85 14.13 24.96
C ARG A 42 12.97 13.28 25.87
N LYS A 43 11.65 13.49 25.82
CA LYS A 43 10.67 12.69 26.57
C LYS A 43 10.59 11.25 26.06
N ALA A 44 10.63 11.05 24.74
CA ALA A 44 10.54 9.73 24.11
C ALA A 44 11.88 8.96 24.12
N PHE A 45 13.01 9.66 24.07
CA PHE A 45 14.36 9.11 23.95
C PHE A 45 15.31 9.77 24.96
N PRO A 46 15.57 9.17 26.13
CA PRO A 46 16.40 9.77 27.19
C PRO A 46 17.92 9.78 26.91
N ALA A 47 18.34 9.90 25.64
CA ALA A 47 19.74 9.93 25.22
C ALA A 47 20.33 11.36 25.25
N GLN A 48 21.66 11.46 25.26
CA GLN A 48 22.38 12.75 25.27
C GLN A 48 22.09 13.60 24.02
N GLU A 49 21.85 12.97 22.86
CA GLU A 49 21.37 13.60 21.64
C GLU A 49 20.05 12.95 21.18
N PRO A 50 18.89 13.41 21.69
CA PRO A 50 17.63 12.72 21.48
C PRO A 50 17.12 12.86 20.03
N VAL A 51 17.37 13.99 19.37
CA VAL A 51 17.03 14.22 17.96
C VAL A 51 18.21 13.79 17.08
N ASN A 52 18.09 12.64 16.43
CA ASN A 52 19.07 12.10 15.48
C ASN A 52 18.37 11.20 14.46
N VAL A 53 19.07 10.81 13.39
CA VAL A 53 18.50 9.99 12.29
C VAL A 53 17.89 8.68 12.78
N ILE A 54 18.55 8.00 13.74
CA ILE A 54 18.09 6.72 14.29
C ILE A 54 16.76 6.91 15.03
N ASN A 55 16.66 7.91 15.89
CA ASN A 55 15.47 8.17 16.68
C ASN A 55 14.33 8.76 15.83
N LEU A 56 14.65 9.56 14.80
CA LEU A 56 13.67 9.99 13.80
C LEU A 56 13.04 8.78 13.11
N SER A 57 13.88 7.85 12.63
CA SER A 57 13.39 6.62 12.00
C SER A 57 12.57 5.76 12.95
N ARG A 58 13.00 5.62 14.21
CA ARG A 58 12.23 4.90 15.24
C ARG A 58 10.89 5.54 15.52
N ALA A 59 10.80 6.86 15.57
CA ALA A 59 9.57 7.60 15.80
C ALA A 59 8.57 7.39 14.65
N ILE A 60 9.01 7.52 13.39
CA ILE A 60 8.17 7.27 12.21
C ILE A 60 7.70 5.81 12.19
N ALA A 61 8.63 4.85 12.34
CA ALA A 61 8.28 3.44 12.35
C ALA A 61 7.34 3.07 13.52
N ALA A 62 7.46 3.73 14.67
CA ALA A 62 6.55 3.53 15.80
C ALA A 62 5.14 4.05 15.50
N PHE A 63 5.03 5.21 14.85
CA PHE A 63 3.76 5.75 14.40
C PHE A 63 3.09 4.85 13.35
N GLU A 64 3.82 4.38 12.34
CA GLU A 64 3.30 3.45 11.32
C GLU A 64 2.76 2.16 11.95
N ARG A 65 3.39 1.65 13.01
CA ARG A 65 2.91 0.48 13.76
C ARG A 65 1.65 0.74 14.59
N SER A 66 1.32 2.01 14.89
CA SER A 66 0.07 2.36 15.58
C SER A 66 -1.13 2.45 14.65
N LEU A 67 -0.93 2.51 13.33
CA LEU A 67 -2.01 2.56 12.33
C LEU A 67 -2.61 1.16 12.10
N VAL A 68 -3.17 0.58 13.17
CA VAL A 68 -3.74 -0.77 13.16
C VAL A 68 -5.22 -0.69 12.77
N THR A 69 -5.58 -1.40 11.71
CA THR A 69 -6.96 -1.51 11.20
C THR A 69 -7.38 -2.98 11.11
N ASN A 70 -7.68 -3.58 12.27
CA ASN A 70 -7.94 -5.02 12.42
C ASN A 70 -9.39 -5.34 12.83
N ASN A 71 -10.32 -4.41 12.57
CA ASN A 71 -11.71 -4.53 12.96
C ASN A 71 -12.70 -4.38 11.77
N SER A 72 -12.26 -4.73 10.57
CA SER A 72 -13.15 -4.81 9.41
C SER A 72 -14.30 -5.80 9.66
N ARG A 73 -15.37 -5.71 8.86
CA ARG A 73 -16.51 -6.65 8.94
C ARG A 73 -16.06 -8.10 8.74
N PHE A 74 -15.06 -8.32 7.88
CA PHE A 74 -14.47 -9.64 7.73
C PHE A 74 -13.72 -10.12 8.97
N ASP A 75 -13.01 -9.24 9.68
CA ASP A 75 -12.35 -9.60 10.93
C ASP A 75 -13.36 -9.99 12.02
N GLN A 76 -14.50 -9.28 12.09
CA GLN A 76 -15.60 -9.61 12.99
C GLN A 76 -16.19 -11.00 12.66
N TYR A 77 -16.40 -11.27 11.36
CA TYR A 77 -16.83 -12.59 10.88
C TYR A 77 -15.87 -13.71 11.27
N MET A 78 -14.56 -13.51 11.07
CA MET A 78 -13.53 -14.49 11.42
C MET A 78 -13.40 -14.71 12.94
N ARG A 79 -13.85 -13.76 13.77
CA ARG A 79 -13.94 -13.90 15.24
C ARG A 79 -15.24 -14.55 15.73
N GLY A 80 -16.14 -14.95 14.81
CA GLY A 80 -17.35 -15.71 15.12
C GLY A 80 -18.66 -14.93 14.99
N ASP A 81 -18.63 -13.65 14.66
CA ASP A 81 -19.84 -12.89 14.32
C ASP A 81 -20.34 -13.27 12.92
N LYS A 82 -21.16 -14.31 12.86
CA LYS A 82 -21.67 -14.86 11.59
C LYS A 82 -22.53 -13.87 10.80
N ASP A 83 -23.03 -12.82 11.44
CA ASP A 83 -23.93 -11.83 10.82
C ASP A 83 -23.18 -10.56 10.39
N ALA A 84 -21.89 -10.43 10.72
CA ALA A 84 -21.05 -9.31 10.29
C ALA A 84 -20.96 -9.17 8.77
N ILE A 85 -21.08 -10.28 8.02
CA ILE A 85 -21.12 -10.30 6.55
C ILE A 85 -22.32 -11.10 6.02
N SER A 86 -22.89 -10.62 4.92
CA SER A 86 -24.03 -11.20 4.22
C SER A 86 -23.67 -12.51 3.51
N LEU A 87 -24.69 -13.25 3.08
CA LEU A 87 -24.49 -14.47 2.28
C LEU A 87 -23.77 -14.19 0.95
N ASN A 88 -24.05 -13.07 0.31
CA ASN A 88 -23.39 -12.69 -0.94
C ASN A 88 -21.90 -12.40 -0.73
N GLU A 89 -21.53 -11.74 0.37
CA GLU A 89 -20.13 -11.49 0.73
C GLU A 89 -19.39 -12.79 1.08
N LYS A 90 -20.06 -13.74 1.76
CA LYS A 90 -19.51 -15.10 1.99
C LYS A 90 -19.27 -15.84 0.69
N ASN A 91 -20.23 -15.82 -0.23
CA ASN A 91 -20.08 -16.40 -1.56
C ASN A 91 -18.94 -15.73 -2.34
N GLY A 92 -18.79 -14.41 -2.22
CA GLY A 92 -17.68 -13.66 -2.77
C GLY A 92 -16.32 -14.13 -2.26
N PHE A 93 -16.20 -14.43 -0.97
CA PHE A 93 -14.99 -14.99 -0.38
C PHE A 93 -14.67 -16.39 -0.90
N GLU A 94 -15.68 -17.25 -1.04
CA GLU A 94 -15.49 -18.59 -1.63
C GLU A 94 -15.06 -18.50 -3.10
N LEU A 95 -15.66 -17.59 -3.87
CA LEU A 95 -15.25 -17.34 -5.26
C LEU A 95 -13.84 -16.78 -5.36
N PHE A 96 -13.45 -15.85 -4.48
CA PHE A 96 -12.09 -15.32 -4.40
C PHE A 96 -11.05 -16.44 -4.20
N LYS A 97 -11.33 -17.40 -3.31
CA LYS A 97 -10.46 -18.57 -3.12
C LYS A 97 -10.46 -19.47 -4.34
N LYS A 98 -11.64 -19.81 -4.86
CA LYS A 98 -11.80 -20.72 -6.00
C LYS A 98 -11.14 -20.18 -7.27
N ALA A 99 -11.20 -18.87 -7.49
CA ALA A 99 -10.59 -18.20 -8.64
C ALA A 99 -9.06 -18.11 -8.57
N GLY A 100 -8.42 -18.67 -7.54
CA GLY A 100 -6.96 -18.68 -7.38
C GLY A 100 -6.40 -17.40 -6.74
N CYS A 101 -7.22 -16.39 -6.42
CA CYS A 101 -6.73 -15.13 -5.86
C CYS A 101 -6.00 -15.33 -4.52
N ALA A 102 -6.43 -16.32 -3.74
CA ALA A 102 -5.82 -16.67 -2.46
C ALA A 102 -4.41 -17.29 -2.57
N ASN A 103 -3.96 -17.69 -3.77
CA ASN A 103 -2.61 -18.22 -3.97
C ASN A 103 -1.54 -17.18 -3.63
N CYS A 104 -1.80 -15.90 -3.93
CA CYS A 104 -0.93 -14.77 -3.54
C CYS A 104 -1.56 -13.95 -2.40
N HIS A 105 -2.87 -13.74 -2.40
CA HIS A 105 -3.56 -12.88 -1.43
C HIS A 105 -4.13 -13.68 -0.25
N ASN A 106 -3.25 -14.21 0.61
CA ASN A 106 -3.62 -15.05 1.76
C ASN A 106 -3.22 -14.46 3.13
N GLY A 107 -3.59 -15.20 4.17
CA GLY A 107 -3.31 -14.85 5.56
C GLY A 107 -4.09 -13.62 6.04
N PRO A 108 -3.79 -13.14 7.27
CA PRO A 108 -4.50 -12.01 7.85
C PRO A 108 -4.40 -10.73 7.03
N MET A 109 -3.35 -10.57 6.22
CA MET A 109 -3.11 -9.35 5.44
C MET A 109 -3.53 -9.49 3.98
N PHE A 110 -4.06 -10.64 3.57
CA PHE A 110 -4.39 -10.94 2.17
C PHE A 110 -3.21 -10.65 1.24
N SER A 111 -2.03 -11.11 1.65
CA SER A 111 -0.78 -10.96 0.91
C SER A 111 0.25 -11.94 1.48
N ASP A 112 0.92 -12.64 0.57
CA ASP A 112 2.10 -13.45 0.85
C ASP A 112 3.41 -12.65 0.84
N TYR A 113 3.33 -11.36 0.49
CA TYR A 113 4.44 -10.42 0.38
C TYR A 113 5.55 -10.82 -0.59
N LYS A 114 5.28 -11.71 -1.55
CA LYS A 114 6.23 -12.11 -2.59
C LYS A 114 6.18 -11.17 -3.79
N MET A 115 7.19 -11.27 -4.64
CA MET A 115 7.32 -10.48 -5.87
C MET A 115 6.74 -11.27 -7.03
N HIS A 116 5.89 -10.63 -7.84
CA HIS A 116 5.26 -11.23 -9.01
C HIS A 116 5.31 -10.29 -10.21
N VAL A 117 5.46 -10.85 -11.40
CA VAL A 117 5.36 -10.13 -12.67
C VAL A 117 3.97 -10.41 -13.25
N LEU A 118 3.10 -9.40 -13.31
CA LEU A 118 1.73 -9.55 -13.81
C LEU A 118 1.50 -8.97 -15.21
N GLY A 119 2.41 -8.12 -15.71
CA GLY A 119 2.19 -7.41 -16.98
C GLY A 119 1.12 -6.32 -16.92
N VAL A 120 1.06 -5.56 -15.81
CA VAL A 120 0.14 -4.40 -15.68
C VAL A 120 0.45 -3.39 -16.80
N PRO A 121 -0.55 -2.82 -17.51
CA PRO A 121 -0.32 -1.83 -18.56
C PRO A 121 0.46 -0.62 -18.05
N GLY A 122 1.25 0.00 -18.93
CA GLY A 122 1.88 1.29 -18.66
C GLY A 122 0.85 2.39 -18.37
N ASN A 123 1.29 3.43 -17.67
CA ASN A 123 0.48 4.62 -17.40
C ASN A 123 1.12 5.83 -18.06
N ASP A 124 0.48 6.37 -19.10
CA ASP A 124 0.98 7.49 -19.92
C ASP A 124 1.17 8.79 -19.13
N LYS A 125 0.70 8.87 -17.89
CA LYS A 125 0.93 10.01 -16.99
C LYS A 125 2.29 9.96 -16.29
N LEU A 126 2.99 8.83 -16.36
CA LEU A 126 4.33 8.67 -15.80
C LEU A 126 5.37 8.88 -16.90
N PRO A 127 6.47 9.59 -16.61
CA PRO A 127 7.49 9.88 -17.62
C PRO A 127 8.23 8.62 -18.07
N GLU A 128 8.41 7.66 -17.16
CA GLU A 128 9.13 6.40 -17.41
C GLU A 128 8.38 5.23 -16.76
N PRO A 129 8.45 4.01 -17.33
CA PRO A 129 7.87 2.82 -16.71
C PRO A 129 8.62 2.41 -15.45
N ASP A 130 7.87 2.04 -14.41
CA ASP A 130 8.43 1.45 -13.20
C ASP A 130 8.99 0.06 -13.51
N GLN A 131 10.30 -0.11 -13.33
CA GLN A 131 11.01 -1.35 -13.60
C GLN A 131 10.84 -2.39 -12.49
N GLY A 132 10.15 -2.05 -11.40
CA GLY A 132 9.93 -2.95 -10.27
C GLY A 132 11.22 -3.36 -9.56
N PHE A 133 11.13 -4.41 -8.76
CA PHE A 133 12.26 -4.89 -7.98
C PHE A 133 13.36 -5.47 -8.86
N GLU A 134 14.61 -5.04 -8.60
CA GLU A 134 15.80 -5.43 -9.35
C GLU A 134 15.68 -5.22 -10.88
N ALA A 135 14.82 -4.29 -11.31
CA ALA A 135 14.50 -4.04 -12.71
C ALA A 135 13.94 -5.26 -13.47
N GLN A 136 13.18 -6.13 -12.78
CA GLN A 136 12.57 -7.34 -13.33
C GLN A 136 11.06 -7.22 -13.60
N PHE A 137 10.50 -6.01 -13.46
CA PHE A 137 9.05 -5.74 -13.49
C PHE A 137 8.23 -6.49 -12.44
N ALA A 138 8.92 -6.97 -11.39
CA ALA A 138 8.31 -7.72 -10.31
C ALA A 138 7.87 -6.77 -9.19
N PHE A 139 6.62 -6.90 -8.76
CA PHE A 139 6.03 -6.09 -7.71
C PHE A 139 5.54 -6.96 -6.56
N ARG A 140 5.68 -6.45 -5.35
CA ARG A 140 5.25 -7.14 -4.14
C ARG A 140 3.73 -7.25 -4.12
N THR A 141 3.19 -8.43 -3.81
CA THR A 141 1.75 -8.61 -3.54
C THR A 141 1.27 -7.59 -2.49
N PRO A 142 0.43 -6.60 -2.84
CA PRO A 142 -0.06 -5.64 -1.86
C PRO A 142 -1.10 -6.30 -0.93
N SER A 143 -1.29 -5.73 0.26
CA SER A 143 -2.42 -6.11 1.11
C SER A 143 -3.74 -5.70 0.45
N LEU A 144 -4.78 -6.53 0.58
CA LEU A 144 -6.14 -6.18 0.16
C LEU A 144 -6.96 -5.48 1.26
N ARG A 145 -6.36 -5.18 2.43
CA ARG A 145 -7.03 -4.40 3.47
C ARG A 145 -7.21 -2.95 3.02
N ASN A 146 -8.37 -2.38 3.34
CA ASN A 146 -8.68 -0.96 3.08
C ASN A 146 -8.65 -0.53 1.60
N LEU A 147 -8.79 -1.48 0.66
CA LEU A 147 -8.72 -1.22 -0.80
C LEU A 147 -9.59 -0.06 -1.28
N ARG A 148 -10.78 0.14 -0.71
CA ARG A 148 -11.69 1.18 -1.21
C ARG A 148 -11.14 2.60 -1.04
N PHE A 149 -10.14 2.77 -0.17
CA PHE A 149 -9.50 4.06 0.12
C PHE A 149 -8.23 4.31 -0.68
N THR A 150 -7.79 3.35 -1.49
CA THR A 150 -6.48 3.37 -2.14
C THR A 150 -6.59 3.38 -3.66
N ALA A 151 -7.72 3.81 -4.21
CA ALA A 151 -7.83 4.03 -5.65
C ALA A 151 -6.94 5.23 -6.06
N PRO A 152 -6.34 5.21 -7.28
CA PRO A 152 -6.37 4.14 -8.26
C PRO A 152 -5.44 2.96 -7.92
N TYR A 153 -5.61 1.82 -8.60
CA TYR A 153 -5.00 0.53 -8.27
C TYR A 153 -3.79 0.19 -9.15
N MET A 154 -3.06 -0.85 -8.72
CA MET A 154 -1.77 -1.31 -9.24
C MET A 154 -0.60 -0.38 -8.89
N HIS A 155 0.64 -0.83 -9.15
CA HIS A 155 1.85 -0.12 -8.74
C HIS A 155 1.97 1.28 -9.37
N ASN A 156 1.44 1.47 -10.58
CA ASN A 156 1.49 2.72 -11.33
C ASN A 156 0.15 3.48 -11.31
N GLY A 157 -0.85 3.01 -10.57
CA GLY A 157 -2.16 3.65 -10.48
C GLY A 157 -2.95 3.67 -11.80
N GLU A 158 -2.66 2.78 -12.75
CA GLU A 158 -3.32 2.77 -14.07
C GLU A 158 -4.82 2.45 -13.95
N LEU A 159 -5.18 1.41 -13.20
CA LEU A 159 -6.55 0.90 -13.14
C LEU A 159 -7.40 1.65 -12.11
N LYS A 160 -8.50 2.28 -12.52
CA LYS A 160 -9.27 3.18 -11.65
C LYS A 160 -10.30 2.49 -10.75
N THR A 161 -10.71 1.27 -11.07
CA THR A 161 -11.77 0.55 -10.35
C THR A 161 -11.37 -0.90 -10.10
N LEU A 162 -11.90 -1.51 -9.04
CA LEU A 162 -11.72 -2.94 -8.77
C LEU A 162 -12.27 -3.82 -9.90
N GLN A 163 -13.33 -3.34 -10.58
CA GLN A 163 -13.85 -4.00 -11.78
C GLN A 163 -12.77 -4.09 -12.88
N LYS A 164 -12.03 -3.00 -13.12
CA LYS A 164 -10.92 -2.99 -14.10
C LYS A 164 -9.75 -3.88 -13.67
N VAL A 165 -9.50 -3.99 -12.36
CA VAL A 165 -8.50 -4.92 -11.81
C VAL A 165 -8.89 -6.38 -12.10
N LEU A 166 -10.16 -6.75 -11.86
CA LEU A 166 -10.62 -8.12 -12.12
C LEU A 166 -10.71 -8.43 -13.62
N GLU A 167 -11.09 -7.48 -14.46
CA GLU A 167 -11.01 -7.62 -15.92
C GLU A 167 -9.56 -7.81 -16.40
N PHE A 168 -8.61 -7.12 -15.79
CA PHE A 168 -7.18 -7.33 -16.07
C PHE A 168 -6.73 -8.75 -15.72
N TYR A 169 -7.08 -9.26 -14.52
CA TYR A 169 -6.74 -10.64 -14.13
C TYR A 169 -7.38 -11.69 -15.04
N GLN A 170 -8.62 -11.47 -15.48
CA GLN A 170 -9.28 -12.34 -16.46
C GLN A 170 -8.56 -12.32 -17.82
N ASP A 171 -8.18 -11.15 -18.31
CA ASP A 171 -7.47 -11.02 -19.59
C ASP A 171 -6.15 -11.80 -19.55
N ILE A 172 -5.31 -11.58 -18.53
CA ILE A 172 -3.99 -12.23 -18.44
C ILE A 172 -4.09 -13.73 -18.19
N SER A 173 -5.10 -14.21 -17.46
CA SER A 173 -5.31 -15.66 -17.26
C SER A 173 -5.76 -16.37 -18.54
N MET A 174 -6.32 -15.63 -19.50
CA MET A 174 -6.61 -16.11 -20.85
C MET A 174 -5.44 -15.92 -21.83
N GLY A 175 -4.26 -15.54 -21.34
CA GLY A 175 -3.05 -15.34 -22.13
C GLY A 175 -3.02 -14.03 -22.93
N LYS A 176 -3.96 -13.10 -22.68
CA LYS A 176 -3.95 -11.80 -23.35
C LYS A 176 -2.89 -10.90 -22.70
N ASN A 177 -1.89 -10.54 -23.49
CA ASN A 177 -0.89 -9.58 -23.03
C ASN A 177 -1.50 -8.18 -22.90
N ARG A 178 -1.35 -7.57 -21.72
CA ARG A 178 -1.83 -6.23 -21.37
C ARG A 178 -0.72 -5.19 -21.27
N ASN A 179 0.54 -5.61 -21.34
CA ASN A 179 1.71 -4.74 -21.37
C ASN A 179 2.68 -5.21 -22.48
N PRO A 180 2.78 -4.49 -23.61
CA PRO A 180 3.61 -4.91 -24.74
C PRO A 180 5.11 -5.00 -24.40
N ASP A 181 5.58 -4.33 -23.36
CA ASP A 181 6.98 -4.35 -22.93
C ASP A 181 7.32 -5.60 -22.09
N ILE A 182 6.30 -6.35 -21.64
CA ILE A 182 6.46 -7.53 -20.79
C ILE A 182 5.85 -8.75 -21.50
N PRO A 183 6.68 -9.59 -22.16
CA PRO A 183 6.23 -10.85 -22.75
C PRO A 183 5.56 -11.76 -21.72
N ASN A 184 4.60 -12.58 -22.16
CA ASN A 184 3.85 -13.47 -21.27
C ASN A 184 4.76 -14.50 -20.58
N GLU A 185 5.89 -14.86 -21.18
CA GLU A 185 6.87 -15.80 -20.64
C GLU A 185 7.60 -15.26 -19.40
N LEU A 186 7.62 -13.93 -19.22
CA LEU A 186 8.14 -13.30 -18.01
C LEU A 186 7.10 -13.19 -16.90
N GLN A 187 5.81 -13.39 -17.22
CA GLN A 187 4.74 -13.28 -16.24
C GLN A 187 4.70 -14.51 -15.32
N ASP A 188 4.20 -14.30 -14.11
CA ASP A 188 4.15 -15.34 -13.08
C ASP A 188 3.28 -16.54 -13.51
N THR A 189 3.80 -17.74 -13.34
CA THR A 189 3.12 -18.98 -13.72
C THR A 189 1.78 -19.18 -13.00
N LEU A 190 1.61 -18.62 -11.81
CA LEU A 190 0.36 -18.69 -11.04
C LEU A 190 -0.82 -18.00 -11.73
N ILE A 191 -0.56 -17.12 -12.70
CA ILE A 191 -1.60 -16.49 -13.53
C ILE A 191 -2.42 -17.56 -14.28
N GLY A 192 -1.77 -18.64 -14.71
CA GLY A 192 -2.43 -19.76 -15.39
C GLY A 192 -3.36 -20.57 -14.50
N GLU A 193 -3.29 -20.40 -13.18
CA GLU A 193 -4.18 -21.04 -12.20
C GLU A 193 -5.42 -20.19 -11.88
N ILE A 194 -5.52 -18.97 -12.45
CA ILE A 194 -6.64 -18.06 -12.19
C ILE A 194 -7.84 -18.43 -13.07
N GLU A 195 -8.87 -18.96 -12.44
CA GLU A 195 -10.16 -19.23 -13.06
C GLU A 195 -11.19 -18.14 -12.70
N LEU A 196 -11.26 -17.08 -13.51
CA LEU A 196 -12.15 -15.94 -13.26
C LEU A 196 -13.14 -15.71 -14.41
N SER A 197 -14.44 -15.74 -14.09
CA SER A 197 -15.50 -15.37 -15.04
C SER A 197 -16.15 -14.03 -14.67
N VAL A 198 -16.79 -13.38 -15.66
CA VAL A 198 -17.42 -12.06 -15.46
C VAL A 198 -18.46 -12.07 -14.34
N ARG A 199 -19.21 -13.17 -14.19
CA ARG A 199 -20.22 -13.33 -13.12
C ARG A 199 -19.62 -13.40 -11.71
N ASP A 200 -18.34 -13.73 -11.57
CA ASP A 200 -17.69 -13.87 -10.27
C ASP A 200 -17.22 -12.51 -9.73
N MET A 201 -17.06 -11.52 -10.60
CA MET A 201 -16.45 -10.23 -10.26
C MET A 201 -17.25 -9.45 -9.22
N ALA A 202 -18.56 -9.30 -9.41
CA ALA A 202 -19.41 -8.55 -8.47
C ALA A 202 -19.46 -9.19 -7.06
N PRO A 203 -19.65 -10.51 -6.91
CA PRO A 203 -19.48 -11.18 -5.63
C PRO A 203 -18.11 -10.97 -4.98
N ILE A 204 -17.01 -11.09 -5.74
CA ILE A 204 -15.65 -10.88 -5.22
C ILE A 204 -15.46 -9.43 -4.75
N ILE A 205 -15.95 -8.44 -5.50
CA ILE A 205 -15.92 -7.03 -5.08
C ILE A 205 -16.74 -6.83 -3.80
N SER A 206 -17.89 -7.50 -3.68
CA SER A 206 -18.67 -7.48 -2.44
C SER A 206 -17.85 -8.00 -1.25
N PHE A 207 -17.09 -9.08 -1.44
CA PHE A 207 -16.15 -9.57 -0.44
C PHE A 207 -15.05 -8.53 -0.12
N PHE A 208 -14.41 -7.91 -1.12
CA PHE A 208 -13.41 -6.86 -0.88
C PHE A 208 -13.93 -5.70 -0.03
N ASN A 209 -15.22 -5.35 -0.17
CA ASN A 209 -15.82 -4.32 0.66
C ASN A 209 -15.83 -4.67 2.16
N THR A 210 -15.83 -5.96 2.52
CA THR A 210 -15.76 -6.42 3.91
C THR A 210 -14.38 -6.27 4.54
N LEU A 211 -13.34 -6.06 3.73
CA LEU A 211 -11.93 -5.93 4.16
C LEU A 211 -11.54 -4.50 4.55
N ASN A 212 -12.50 -3.58 4.55
CA ASN A 212 -12.25 -2.18 4.92
C ASN A 212 -12.65 -1.95 6.36
N ASP A 213 -11.78 -1.27 7.09
CA ASP A 213 -12.02 -0.80 8.44
C ASP A 213 -12.26 0.71 8.39
N ASP A 214 -13.35 1.18 9.00
CA ASP A 214 -13.67 2.60 9.11
C ASP A 214 -13.19 3.23 10.41
N SER A 215 -12.75 2.41 11.36
CA SER A 215 -12.47 2.79 12.75
C SER A 215 -11.04 3.30 12.98
N PHE A 216 -10.26 3.49 11.92
CA PHE A 216 -8.94 4.11 12.01
C PHE A 216 -9.04 5.60 12.34
N ASP A 217 -8.00 6.11 12.99
CA ASP A 217 -7.89 7.52 13.32
C ASP A 217 -7.81 8.37 12.04
N LYS A 218 -8.77 9.29 11.91
CA LYS A 218 -8.89 10.24 10.80
C LYS A 218 -8.66 11.68 11.29
N GLU A 219 -8.22 11.86 12.54
CA GLU A 219 -7.95 13.17 13.11
C GLU A 219 -6.80 13.83 12.36
N VAL A 220 -7.10 15.00 11.79
CA VAL A 220 -6.08 15.90 11.25
C VAL A 220 -5.73 16.88 12.36
N PRO A 221 -4.48 16.89 12.85
CA PRO A 221 -4.07 17.86 13.87
C PRO A 221 -4.39 19.29 13.43
N LYS A 222 -4.84 20.13 14.37
CA LYS A 222 -5.09 21.56 14.08
C LYS A 222 -3.80 22.33 13.77
N GLN A 223 -2.70 21.89 14.36
CA GLN A 223 -1.37 22.44 14.17
C GLN A 223 -0.34 21.33 14.39
N VAL A 224 0.81 21.47 13.75
CA VAL A 224 2.01 20.68 14.04
C VAL A 224 3.02 21.55 14.79
N PRO A 225 3.98 20.97 15.55
CA PRO A 225 5.01 21.73 16.27
C PRO A 225 5.81 22.73 15.43
N SER A 226 5.94 22.48 14.11
CA SER A 226 6.58 23.40 13.16
C SER A 226 5.73 24.63 12.80
N ARG A 227 4.43 24.62 13.14
CA ARG A 227 3.40 25.58 12.71
C ARG A 227 3.16 25.66 11.20
N LEU A 228 3.71 24.72 10.44
CA LEU A 228 3.37 24.56 9.03
C LEU A 228 1.93 24.04 8.90
N MET A 229 1.35 24.20 7.71
CA MET A 229 0.06 23.60 7.39
C MET A 229 0.16 22.07 7.52
N VAL A 230 -0.83 21.45 8.18
CA VAL A 230 -0.82 20.02 8.51
C VAL A 230 -1.05 19.14 7.29
N ALA A 231 -1.86 19.61 6.35
CA ALA A 231 -1.85 19.11 4.98
C ALA A 231 -0.86 19.99 4.19
N GLY A 232 0.09 19.37 3.47
CA GLY A 232 0.86 20.09 2.47
C GLY A 232 -0.05 20.72 1.41
N ASN A 233 0.50 21.49 0.47
CA ASN A 233 -0.26 21.88 -0.73
C ASN A 233 -0.43 20.66 -1.63
N ILE A 234 -1.43 19.83 -1.33
CA ILE A 234 -1.85 18.71 -2.18
C ILE A 234 -2.89 19.30 -3.16
N HIS A 235 -2.42 19.80 -4.30
CA HIS A 235 -3.25 20.28 -5.41
C HIS A 235 -3.01 19.40 -6.65
#